data_AF-A0A6M2BSI5-F1
#
_entry.id   AF-A0A6M2BSI5-F1
#
_cell.length_a   1.000
_cell.length_b   1.000
_cell.length_c   1.000
_cell.angle_alpha   90.00
_cell.angle_beta   90.00
_cell.angle_gamma   90.00
#
_symmetry.space_group_name_H-M   'P 1'
#
loop_
_entity.id
_entity.type
_entity.pdbx_description
1 polymer ?
#
loop_
_entity_poly.entity_id
_entity_poly.type
_entity_poly.pdbx_seq_one_letter_code
_entity_poly.pdbx_strand_id
1 'polypeptide(L)'
;MAVSSKPRSVSGKKKAGAQLGADGVYYPKEYFLGSDERYHPPGSFLGTDGKYHPAGEILFPDGKYRPEGYFLGEDGQYHPRNSFVGVDGKYHPPGAFLGMDGKYHPRGCSRGEDGKYHYKGSELGADGKYHLDPSLAADAGADHLDPKERFRRNQLGVDC
;
A
#
# COMPACT_ATOMS: atom_id res chain seq x y z
N MET A 1 12.20 -45.48 22.02
CA MET A 1 11.17 -44.66 22.68
C MET A 1 10.40 -43.92 21.59
N ALA A 2 9.16 -44.33 21.30
CA ALA A 2 8.34 -43.68 20.28
C ALA A 2 7.65 -42.46 20.91
N VAL A 3 8.04 -41.26 20.47
CA VAL A 3 7.40 -40.02 20.92
C VAL A 3 6.08 -39.91 20.16
N SER A 4 4.97 -40.20 20.85
CA SER A 4 3.62 -39.98 20.34
C SER A 4 3.35 -38.48 20.32
N SER A 5 3.56 -37.83 19.17
CA SER A 5 3.18 -36.44 18.95
C SER A 5 1.66 -36.38 18.71
N LYS A 6 0.92 -35.93 19.74
CA LYS A 6 -0.50 -35.54 19.60
C LYS A 6 -0.63 -34.51 18.47
N PRO A 7 -1.63 -34.62 17.58
CA PRO A 7 -1.89 -33.60 16.58
C PRO A 7 -2.28 -32.29 17.28
N ARG A 8 -1.55 -31.20 17.01
CA ARG A 8 -1.95 -29.84 17.43
C ARG A 8 -3.30 -29.53 16.78
N SER A 9 -4.24 -29.04 17.59
CA SER A 9 -5.53 -28.57 17.10
C SER A 9 -5.33 -27.47 16.05
N VAL A 10 -5.87 -27.67 14.85
CA VAL A 10 -5.88 -26.65 13.79
C VAL A 10 -6.77 -25.51 14.24
N SER A 11 -6.20 -24.34 14.51
CA SER A 11 -6.94 -23.13 14.91
C SER A 11 -7.16 -22.23 13.70
N GLY A 12 -8.36 -22.27 13.13
CA GLY A 12 -8.78 -21.30 12.09
C GLY A 12 -9.82 -21.85 11.12
N LYS A 13 -10.79 -21.01 10.74
CA LYS A 13 -11.77 -21.37 9.69
C LYS A 13 -11.08 -21.35 8.33
N LYS A 14 -11.07 -22.48 7.62
CA LYS A 14 -10.56 -22.61 6.25
C LYS A 14 -11.30 -21.64 5.32
N LYS A 15 -10.62 -20.64 4.77
CA LYS A 15 -11.13 -19.86 3.63
C LYS A 15 -10.95 -20.67 2.34
N ALA A 16 -11.88 -20.54 1.40
CA ALA A 16 -11.77 -21.22 0.10
C ALA A 16 -10.43 -20.84 -0.57
N GLY A 17 -9.66 -21.86 -1.01
CA GLY A 17 -8.34 -21.66 -1.61
C GLY A 17 -7.16 -21.55 -0.64
N ALA A 18 -7.38 -21.54 0.67
CA ALA A 18 -6.27 -21.51 1.64
C ALA A 18 -5.59 -22.88 1.81
N GLN A 19 -4.28 -22.88 2.01
CA GLN A 19 -3.45 -24.06 2.33
C GLN A 19 -3.15 -24.12 3.84
N LEU A 20 -3.04 -25.32 4.40
CA LEU A 20 -2.67 -25.51 5.80
C LEU A 20 -1.14 -25.48 5.93
N GLY A 21 -0.62 -24.58 6.75
CA GLY A 21 0.80 -24.47 7.06
C GLY A 21 1.28 -25.54 8.05
N ALA A 22 2.60 -25.70 8.14
CA ALA A 22 3.27 -26.64 9.05
C ALA A 22 3.07 -26.26 10.53
N ASP A 23 2.74 -25.01 10.80
CA ASP A 23 2.36 -24.46 12.10
C ASP A 23 0.89 -24.69 12.47
N GLY A 24 0.10 -25.26 11.55
CA GLY A 24 -1.34 -25.50 11.74
C GLY A 24 -2.22 -24.28 11.44
N VAL A 25 -1.66 -23.22 10.84
CA VAL A 25 -2.40 -22.01 10.43
C VAL A 25 -2.74 -22.06 8.94
N TYR A 26 -3.89 -21.53 8.54
CA TYR A 26 -4.27 -21.44 7.12
C TYR A 26 -3.70 -20.18 6.46
N TYR A 27 -3.01 -20.35 5.33
CA TYR A 27 -2.44 -19.29 4.51
C TYR A 27 -3.08 -19.23 3.13
N PRO A 28 -3.06 -18.08 2.43
CA PRO A 28 -3.45 -18.05 1.03
C PRO A 28 -2.65 -19.06 0.21
N LYS A 29 -3.25 -19.55 -0.87
CA LYS A 29 -2.59 -20.49 -1.79
C LYS A 29 -1.25 -19.92 -2.23
N GLU A 30 -0.26 -20.80 -2.42
CA GLU A 30 1.06 -20.48 -2.99
C GLU A 30 2.01 -19.70 -2.07
N TYR A 31 1.56 -19.31 -0.88
CA TYR A 31 2.49 -18.84 0.14
C TYR A 31 3.53 -19.94 0.43
N PHE A 32 4.75 -19.58 0.80
CA PHE A 32 5.80 -20.56 1.12
C PHE A 32 6.40 -20.28 2.48
N LEU A 33 6.86 -21.32 3.17
CA LEU A 33 7.59 -21.19 4.44
C LEU A 33 9.03 -20.77 4.14
N GLY A 34 9.42 -19.59 4.60
CA GLY A 34 10.77 -19.05 4.47
C GLY A 34 11.76 -19.66 5.45
N SER A 35 13.05 -19.36 5.24
CA SER A 35 14.14 -19.75 6.15
C SER A 35 14.07 -19.07 7.52
N ASP A 36 13.24 -18.02 7.64
CA ASP A 36 12.92 -17.31 8.87
C ASP A 36 11.73 -17.91 9.64
N GLU A 37 11.29 -19.11 9.23
CA GLU A 37 10.14 -19.84 9.79
C GLU A 37 8.80 -19.08 9.68
N ARG A 38 8.69 -18.14 8.73
CA ARG A 38 7.45 -17.40 8.44
C ARG A 38 6.94 -17.68 7.03
N TYR A 39 5.64 -17.57 6.85
CA TYR A 39 5.01 -17.72 5.53
C TYR A 39 5.01 -16.41 4.76
N HIS A 40 5.48 -16.47 3.51
CA HIS A 40 5.61 -15.30 2.62
C HIS A 40 4.77 -15.46 1.36
N PRO A 41 4.30 -14.34 0.76
CA PRO A 41 3.59 -14.38 -0.51
C PRO A 41 4.42 -14.99 -1.66
N PRO A 42 3.75 -15.50 -2.70
CA PRO A 42 4.43 -15.97 -3.91
C PRO A 42 5.33 -14.88 -4.51
N GLY A 43 6.53 -15.26 -4.95
CA GLY A 43 7.51 -14.36 -5.56
C GLY A 43 8.32 -13.53 -4.57
N SER A 44 8.03 -13.60 -3.26
CA SER A 44 8.93 -13.02 -2.26
C SER A 44 10.31 -13.67 -2.30
N PHE A 45 11.36 -12.90 -1.97
CA PHE A 45 12.74 -13.36 -1.99
C PHE A 45 13.50 -12.93 -0.72
N LEU A 46 14.51 -13.70 -0.33
CA LEU A 46 15.38 -13.33 0.80
C LEU A 46 16.45 -12.33 0.30
N GLY A 47 16.39 -11.10 0.82
CA GLY A 47 17.34 -10.03 0.53
C GLY A 47 18.70 -10.24 1.19
N THR A 48 19.69 -9.48 0.75
CA THR A 48 21.05 -9.51 1.32
C THR A 48 21.10 -8.95 2.75
N ASP A 49 20.06 -8.25 3.18
CA ASP A 49 19.86 -7.78 4.54
C ASP A 49 19.27 -8.86 5.48
N GLY A 50 19.04 -10.07 4.96
CA GLY A 50 18.49 -11.20 5.70
C GLY A 50 16.97 -11.12 5.92
N LYS A 51 16.24 -10.26 5.21
CA LYS A 51 14.79 -10.14 5.30
C LYS A 51 14.12 -10.57 4.00
N TYR A 52 12.87 -11.03 4.09
CA TYR A 52 12.07 -11.31 2.91
C TYR A 52 11.46 -10.03 2.35
N HIS A 53 11.59 -9.85 1.04
CA HIS A 53 11.07 -8.72 0.27
C HIS A 53 10.01 -9.17 -0.74
N PRO A 54 9.02 -8.34 -1.07
CA PRO A 54 8.08 -8.59 -2.17
C PRO A 54 8.76 -8.73 -3.53
N ALA A 55 8.14 -9.49 -4.42
CA ALA A 55 8.55 -9.55 -5.82
C ALA A 55 8.60 -8.15 -6.45
N GLY A 56 9.64 -7.87 -7.24
CA GLY A 56 9.81 -6.59 -7.94
C GLY A 56 10.48 -5.49 -7.12
N GLU A 57 10.86 -5.75 -5.87
CA GLU A 57 11.78 -4.86 -5.14
C GLU A 57 13.24 -5.10 -5.55
N ILE A 58 14.02 -4.03 -5.61
CA ILE A 58 15.45 -4.04 -5.91
C ILE A 58 16.22 -3.29 -4.83
N LEU A 59 17.46 -3.72 -4.57
CA LEU A 59 18.36 -3.05 -3.61
C LEU A 59 18.94 -1.78 -4.22
N PHE A 60 18.72 -0.64 -3.59
CA PHE A 60 19.28 0.64 -4.00
C PHE A 60 20.65 0.91 -3.34
N PRO A 61 21.47 1.85 -3.89
CA PRO A 61 22.78 2.20 -3.33
C PRO A 61 22.79 2.62 -1.86
N ASP A 62 21.66 3.08 -1.32
CA ASP A 62 21.51 3.43 0.09
C ASP A 62 21.23 2.22 1.00
N GLY A 63 21.29 1.01 0.47
CA GLY A 63 21.09 -0.25 1.20
C GLY A 63 19.62 -0.57 1.48
N LYS A 64 18.66 0.14 0.86
CA LYS A 64 17.23 -0.11 1.06
C LYS A 64 16.60 -0.71 -0.19
N TYR A 65 15.75 -1.70 0.01
CA TYR A 65 14.91 -2.25 -1.04
C TYR A 65 13.72 -1.33 -1.32
N ARG A 66 13.41 -1.13 -2.60
CA ARG A 66 12.23 -0.39 -3.08
C ARG A 66 11.71 -1.02 -4.37
N PRO A 67 10.44 -0.77 -4.75
CA PRO A 67 9.94 -1.19 -6.06
C PRO A 67 10.83 -0.70 -7.20
N GLU A 68 10.96 -1.53 -8.23
CA GLU A 68 11.64 -1.17 -9.47
C GLU A 68 11.04 0.13 -10.07
N GLY A 69 11.91 0.99 -10.60
CA GLY A 69 11.54 2.25 -11.24
C GLY A 69 11.59 3.48 -10.32
N TYR A 70 11.85 3.30 -9.03
CA TYR A 70 12.25 4.43 -8.18
C TYR A 70 13.58 5.04 -8.66
N PHE A 71 13.76 6.35 -8.50
CA PHE A 71 14.99 7.06 -8.85
C PHE A 71 15.41 8.05 -7.75
N LEU A 72 16.70 8.36 -7.67
CA LEU A 72 17.22 9.36 -6.75
C LEU A 72 17.03 10.77 -7.36
N GLY A 73 16.22 11.59 -6.72
CA GLY A 73 16.00 12.98 -7.10
C GLY A 73 17.16 13.89 -6.71
N GLU A 74 17.20 15.08 -7.31
CA GLU A 74 18.18 16.12 -6.99
C GLU A 74 18.08 16.62 -5.53
N ASP A 75 16.94 16.37 -4.88
CA ASP A 75 16.72 16.63 -3.45
C ASP A 75 17.35 15.56 -2.54
N GLY A 76 18.03 14.57 -3.10
CA GLY A 76 18.65 13.47 -2.37
C GLY A 76 17.66 12.42 -1.86
N GLN A 77 16.40 12.48 -2.27
CA GLN A 77 15.37 11.50 -1.89
C GLN A 77 15.00 10.59 -3.05
N TYR A 78 14.50 9.39 -2.74
CA TYR A 78 14.03 8.46 -3.76
C TYR A 78 12.56 8.67 -4.06
N HIS A 79 12.24 8.83 -5.34
CA HIS A 79 10.89 9.09 -5.83
C HIS A 79 10.39 7.96 -6.74
N PRO A 80 9.07 7.67 -6.75
CA PRO A 80 8.49 6.72 -7.69
C PRO A 80 8.74 7.10 -9.15
N ARG A 81 8.71 6.11 -10.04
CA ARG A 81 8.85 6.33 -11.49
C ARG A 81 7.87 7.39 -11.98
N ASN A 82 8.32 8.28 -12.86
CA ASN A 82 7.54 9.38 -13.44
C ASN A 82 7.12 10.49 -12.45
N SER A 83 7.69 10.53 -11.24
CA SER A 83 7.55 11.72 -10.39
C SER A 83 8.18 12.93 -11.07
N PHE A 84 7.66 14.12 -10.80
CA PHE A 84 8.10 15.36 -11.45
C PHE A 84 8.29 16.49 -10.45
N VAL A 85 9.15 17.46 -10.76
CA VAL A 85 9.34 18.66 -9.94
C VAL A 85 8.27 19.68 -10.31
N GLY A 86 7.49 20.11 -9.32
CA GLY A 86 6.46 21.14 -9.46
C GLY A 86 7.03 22.55 -9.49
N VAL A 87 6.17 23.53 -9.77
CA VAL A 87 6.55 24.96 -9.72
C VAL A 87 6.95 25.44 -8.32
N ASP A 88 6.61 24.65 -7.29
CA ASP A 88 7.02 24.85 -5.90
C ASP A 88 8.41 24.27 -5.60
N GLY A 89 9.09 23.68 -6.60
CA GLY A 89 10.41 23.08 -6.47
C GLY A 89 10.42 21.72 -5.75
N LYS A 90 9.25 21.10 -5.51
CA LYS A 90 9.14 19.81 -4.84
C LYS A 90 8.79 18.70 -5.82
N TYR A 91 9.18 17.47 -5.52
CA TYR A 91 8.75 16.30 -6.27
C TYR A 91 7.30 15.93 -5.93
N HIS A 92 6.52 15.66 -6.97
CA HIS A 92 5.13 15.22 -6.89
C HIS A 92 4.92 13.90 -7.62
N PRO A 93 3.99 13.05 -7.14
CA PRO A 93 3.74 11.75 -7.74
C PRO A 93 3.13 11.87 -9.16
N PRO A 94 3.23 10.81 -9.97
CA PRO A 94 2.71 10.81 -11.33
C PRO A 94 1.22 11.18 -11.42
N GLY A 95 0.91 12.20 -12.20
CA GLY A 95 -0.46 12.67 -12.41
C GLY A 95 -1.02 13.55 -11.29
N ALA A 96 -0.19 13.99 -10.34
CA ALA A 96 -0.52 15.14 -9.52
C ALA A 96 -0.68 16.41 -10.37
N PHE A 97 -1.46 17.37 -9.88
CA PHE A 97 -1.75 18.62 -10.59
C PHE A 97 -1.81 19.81 -9.63
N LEU A 98 -1.53 21.02 -10.14
CA LEU A 98 -1.64 22.26 -9.36
C LEU A 98 -3.11 22.72 -9.32
N GLY A 99 -3.67 22.78 -8.12
CA GLY A 99 -5.02 23.26 -7.85
C GLY A 99 -5.16 24.78 -7.91
N MET A 100 -6.41 25.25 -7.94
CA MET A 100 -6.74 26.68 -7.91
C MET A 100 -6.39 27.35 -6.58
N ASP A 101 -6.17 26.57 -5.53
CA ASP A 101 -5.70 27.03 -4.22
C ASP A 101 -4.17 27.18 -4.15
N GLY A 102 -3.47 26.91 -5.26
CA GLY A 102 -2.02 27.00 -5.37
C GLY A 102 -1.26 25.81 -4.78
N LYS A 103 -1.93 24.69 -4.48
CA LYS A 103 -1.30 23.47 -3.96
C LYS A 103 -1.35 22.34 -4.97
N TYR A 104 -0.39 21.42 -4.89
CA TYR A 104 -0.43 20.20 -5.68
C TYR A 104 -1.33 19.16 -5.02
N HIS A 105 -2.25 18.61 -5.81
CA HIS A 105 -3.14 17.53 -5.39
C HIS A 105 -2.82 16.25 -6.16
N PRO A 106 -3.01 15.07 -5.55
CA PRO A 106 -2.78 13.81 -6.22
C PRO A 106 -3.79 13.59 -7.36
N ARG A 107 -3.45 12.64 -8.24
CA ARG A 107 -4.35 12.20 -9.31
C ARG A 107 -5.71 11.80 -8.72
N GLY A 108 -6.77 12.16 -9.42
CA GLY A 108 -8.14 11.80 -9.05
C GLY A 108 -8.77 12.74 -8.03
N CYS A 109 -8.07 13.79 -7.60
CA CYS A 109 -8.68 14.88 -6.86
C CYS A 109 -9.53 15.79 -7.73
N SER A 110 -10.60 16.32 -7.14
CA SER A 110 -11.53 17.26 -7.76
C SER A 110 -12.04 18.27 -6.73
N ARG A 111 -12.29 19.51 -7.16
CA ARG A 111 -12.80 20.56 -6.29
C ARG A 111 -14.30 20.35 -6.02
N GLY A 112 -14.67 20.24 -4.75
CA GLY A 112 -16.04 20.14 -4.28
C GLY A 112 -16.76 21.49 -4.22
N GLU A 113 -18.07 21.46 -3.94
CA GLU A 113 -18.89 22.67 -3.80
C GLU A 113 -18.50 23.54 -2.59
N ASP A 114 -17.84 22.95 -1.60
CA ASP A 114 -17.27 23.65 -0.44
C ASP A 114 -15.96 24.40 -0.77
N GLY A 115 -15.50 24.28 -2.02
CA GLY A 115 -14.30 24.91 -2.53
C GLY A 115 -13.00 24.19 -2.19
N LYS A 116 -13.05 23.03 -1.50
CA LYS A 116 -11.89 22.19 -1.18
C LYS A 116 -11.71 21.06 -2.20
N TYR A 117 -10.57 20.37 -2.15
CA TYR A 117 -10.30 19.22 -3.02
C TYR A 117 -10.58 17.90 -2.28
N HIS A 118 -11.25 17.00 -2.99
CA HIS A 118 -11.58 15.66 -2.51
C HIS A 118 -11.28 14.63 -3.59
N TYR A 119 -11.06 13.38 -3.19
CA TYR A 119 -10.93 12.28 -4.12
C TYR A 119 -12.22 12.08 -4.93
N LYS A 120 -12.08 11.73 -6.21
CA LYS A 120 -13.20 11.42 -7.09
C LYS A 120 -14.01 10.26 -6.53
N GLY A 121 -15.34 10.39 -6.54
CA GLY A 121 -16.24 9.40 -5.94
C GLY A 121 -16.43 9.58 -4.43
N SER A 122 -15.92 10.67 -3.85
CA SER A 122 -16.29 11.06 -2.50
C SER A 122 -17.66 11.76 -2.49
N GLU A 123 -18.48 11.44 -1.50
CA GLU A 123 -19.83 11.98 -1.35
C GLU A 123 -19.94 12.79 -0.06
N LEU A 124 -20.68 13.91 -0.09
CA LEU A 124 -20.92 14.73 1.07
C LEU A 124 -21.91 14.03 2.02
N GLY A 125 -21.41 13.62 3.19
CA GLY A 125 -22.19 13.03 4.26
C GLY A 125 -23.08 14.04 4.99
N ALA A 126 -24.06 13.52 5.73
CA ALA A 126 -24.95 14.33 6.57
C ALA A 126 -24.21 15.06 7.72
N ASP A 127 -22.97 14.66 8.01
CA ASP A 127 -22.08 15.32 8.96
C ASP A 127 -21.33 16.53 8.35
N GLY A 128 -21.56 16.82 7.07
CA GLY A 128 -20.93 17.91 6.34
C GLY A 128 -19.51 17.59 5.86
N LYS A 129 -19.12 16.31 5.80
CA LYS A 129 -17.79 15.89 5.35
C LYS A 129 -17.88 14.97 4.13
N TYR A 130 -16.84 14.98 3.28
CA TYR A 130 -16.77 14.09 2.14
C TYR A 130 -16.26 12.71 2.55
N HIS A 131 -16.98 11.65 2.22
CA HIS A 131 -16.58 10.27 2.47
C HIS A 131 -16.30 9.54 1.17
N LEU A 132 -15.19 8.82 1.11
CA LEU A 132 -14.86 7.96 -0.02
C LEU A 132 -15.20 6.52 0.34
N ASP A 133 -15.92 5.83 -0.54
CA ASP A 133 -16.12 4.39 -0.36
C ASP A 133 -14.74 3.70 -0.44
N PRO A 134 -14.35 2.87 0.57
CA PRO A 134 -13.07 2.16 0.53
C PRO A 134 -12.89 1.31 -0.74
N SER A 135 -13.97 0.79 -1.33
CA SER A 135 -13.94 0.03 -2.57
C SER A 135 -13.60 0.87 -3.80
N LEU A 136 -13.91 2.17 -3.78
CA LEU A 136 -13.62 3.13 -4.85
C LEU A 136 -12.29 3.86 -4.65
N ALA A 137 -11.65 3.73 -3.49
CA ALA A 137 -10.44 4.48 -3.16
C ALA A 137 -9.25 4.20 -4.10
N ALA A 138 -9.13 2.97 -4.61
CA ALA A 138 -8.11 2.65 -5.60
C ALA A 138 -8.37 3.37 -6.94
N ASP A 139 -9.61 3.36 -7.41
CA ASP A 139 -10.02 4.00 -8.67
C ASP A 139 -10.01 5.53 -8.59
N ALA A 140 -10.17 6.07 -7.38
CA ALA A 140 -10.13 7.48 -7.10
C ALA A 140 -8.72 8.10 -7.10
N GLY A 141 -7.67 7.30 -7.35
CA GLY A 141 -6.28 7.77 -7.33
C GLY A 141 -5.71 7.97 -5.92
N ALA A 142 -6.33 7.37 -4.90
CA ALA A 142 -5.74 7.26 -3.56
C ALA A 142 -4.75 6.07 -3.47
N ASP A 143 -4.27 5.57 -4.61
CA ASP A 143 -3.32 4.47 -4.72
C ASP A 143 -1.98 4.75 -4.01
N HIS A 144 -1.58 6.02 -3.98
CA HIS A 144 -0.41 6.51 -3.24
C HIS A 144 -0.58 6.50 -1.71
N LEU A 145 -1.80 6.39 -1.17
CA LEU A 145 -2.03 6.28 0.27
C LEU A 145 -1.87 4.84 0.73
N ASP A 146 -1.24 4.67 1.90
CA ASP A 146 -1.16 3.37 2.57
C ASP A 146 -2.58 2.81 2.83
N PRO A 147 -2.83 1.50 2.67
CA PRO A 147 -4.14 0.91 2.90
C PRO A 147 -4.76 1.24 4.27
N LYS A 148 -3.95 1.37 5.32
CA LYS A 148 -4.45 1.76 6.66
C LYS A 148 -4.83 3.23 6.73
N GLU A 149 -4.15 4.09 5.98
CA GLU A 149 -4.50 5.50 5.87
C GLU A 149 -5.78 5.72 5.09
N ARG A 150 -6.01 4.96 4.01
CA ARG A 150 -7.28 4.97 3.26
C ARG A 150 -8.46 4.68 4.19
N PHE A 151 -8.34 3.63 5.01
CA PHE A 151 -9.41 3.23 5.92
C PHE A 151 -9.68 4.28 7.02
N ARG A 152 -8.63 4.89 7.58
CA ARG A 152 -8.78 5.93 8.61
C ARG A 152 -9.42 7.21 8.06
N ARG A 153 -9.06 7.63 6.84
CA ARG A 153 -9.59 8.89 6.25
C ARG A 153 -11.07 8.79 5.90
N ASN A 154 -11.56 7.60 5.53
CA ASN A 154 -12.99 7.40 5.24
C ASN A 154 -13.92 7.71 6.43
N GLN A 155 -13.41 7.68 7.68
CA GLN A 155 -14.19 8.00 8.87
C GLN A 155 -14.15 9.49 9.26
N LEU A 156 -13.23 10.29 8.71
CA LEU A 156 -12.97 11.65 9.18
C LEU A 156 -13.18 12.75 8.12
N GLY A 157 -13.54 12.37 6.90
CA GLY A 157 -13.52 13.24 5.73
C GLY A 157 -12.27 12.98 4.88
N VAL A 158 -12.42 12.98 3.56
CA VAL A 158 -11.34 12.71 2.61
C VAL A 158 -10.94 13.98 1.84
N ASP A 159 -10.22 14.85 2.54
CA ASP A 159 -9.52 15.94 1.89
C ASP A 159 -8.27 15.37 1.21
N CYS A 160 -8.06 15.83 -0.01
CA CYS A 160 -6.77 15.77 -0.68
C CYS A 160 -6.32 17.20 -1.01
#